data_AF-X1BMT8-F1
#
_entry.id   AF-X1BMT8-F1
#
_cell.length_a   1.000
_cell.length_b   1.000
_cell.length_c   1.000
_cell.angle_alpha   90.00
_cell.angle_beta   90.00
_cell.angle_gamma   90.00
#
_symmetry.space_group_name_H-M   'P 1'
#
loop_
_entity.id
_entity.type
_entity.pdbx_description
1 polymer ?
#
loop_
_entity_poly.entity_id
_entity_poly.type
_entity_poly.pdbx_seq_one_letter_code
_entity_poly.pdbx_strand_id
1 'polypeptide(L)'
;MDLNINSKIKLNNDVEIPLLGLGTWEISDRNTVVNAIRWAISAGYRHFDTATIYGNEKGVGQGIKNAMQECDLKREEIFVTTKLWISSFQYDKALKAFER
;
A
#
# COMPACT_ATOMS: atom_id res chain seq x y z
N MET A 1 14.14 11.29 -19.68
CA MET A 1 13.57 9.97 -19.41
C MET A 1 12.09 10.21 -19.21
N ASP A 2 11.24 9.71 -20.10
CA ASP A 2 9.80 10.02 -20.05
C ASP A 2 9.14 9.10 -19.02
N LEU A 3 8.90 9.64 -17.82
CA LEU A 3 8.25 8.93 -16.73
C LEU A 3 6.72 9.01 -16.87
N ASN A 4 6.04 7.93 -16.53
CA ASN A 4 4.58 7.87 -16.43
C ASN A 4 4.15 7.00 -15.24
N ILE A 5 2.85 6.89 -15.00
CA ILE A 5 2.30 6.18 -13.83
C ILE A 5 2.67 4.69 -13.76
N ASN A 6 3.00 4.07 -14.90
CA ASN A 6 3.42 2.68 -14.99
C ASN A 6 4.93 2.51 -14.87
N SER A 7 5.71 3.59 -14.75
CA SER A 7 7.16 3.51 -14.62
C SER A 7 7.53 2.83 -13.30
N LYS A 8 8.46 1.86 -13.40
CA LYS A 8 8.98 1.09 -12.27
C LYS A 8 10.50 1.21 -12.22
N ILE A 9 11.06 0.94 -11.05
CA ILE A 9 12.49 0.76 -10.87
C ILE A 9 12.76 -0.63 -10.29
N LYS A 10 13.85 -1.25 -10.76
CA LYS A 10 14.31 -2.55 -10.28
C LYS A 10 15.14 -2.36 -9.00
N LEU A 11 14.72 -3.02 -7.93
CA LEU A 11 15.44 -3.06 -6.67
C LEU A 11 16.65 -4.01 -6.77
N ASN A 12 17.54 -3.97 -5.78
CA ASN A 12 18.76 -4.79 -5.74
C ASN A 12 18.51 -6.31 -5.60
N ASN A 13 17.26 -6.71 -5.34
CA ASN A 13 16.80 -8.09 -5.26
C ASN A 13 15.89 -8.47 -6.45
N ASP A 14 16.02 -7.75 -7.56
CA ASP A 14 15.29 -7.93 -8.81
C ASP A 14 13.78 -7.65 -8.81
N VAL A 15 13.19 -7.31 -7.65
CA VAL A 15 11.78 -6.90 -7.57
C VAL A 15 11.59 -5.53 -8.22
N GLU A 16 10.56 -5.38 -9.03
CA GLU A 16 10.17 -4.07 -9.57
C GLU A 16 9.19 -3.36 -8.64
N ILE A 17 9.48 -2.10 -8.30
CA ILE A 17 8.57 -1.23 -7.53
C ILE A 17 8.07 -0.08 -8.41
N PRO A 18 6.75 0.24 -8.40
CA PRO A 18 6.25 1.45 -9.07
C PRO A 18 6.85 2.71 -8.47
N LEU A 19 7.32 3.61 -9.34
CA LEU A 19 8.00 4.85 -8.94
C LEU A 19 7.07 5.83 -8.23
N LEU A 20 5.80 5.86 -8.62
CA LEU A 20 4.79 6.72 -8.01
C LEU A 20 3.91 5.89 -7.06
N GLY A 21 3.87 6.31 -5.80
CA GLY A 21 3.05 5.67 -4.76
C GLY A 21 2.18 6.67 -4.00
N LEU A 22 1.07 6.19 -3.45
CA LEU A 22 0.20 6.95 -2.56
C LEU A 22 0.52 6.63 -1.09
N GLY A 23 0.91 7.66 -0.33
CA GLY A 23 1.04 7.56 1.14
C GLY A 23 -0.30 7.74 1.86
N THR A 24 -0.49 7.05 2.98
CA THR A 24 -1.76 7.04 3.73
C THR A 24 -1.68 7.63 5.14
N TRP A 25 -0.59 8.34 5.46
CA TRP A 25 -0.41 8.99 6.76
C TRP A 25 -1.47 10.08 7.01
N GLU A 26 -1.89 10.23 8.27
CA GLU A 26 -2.92 11.16 8.76
C GLU A 26 -4.34 11.06 8.15
N ILE A 27 -4.61 10.03 7.36
CA ILE A 27 -5.99 9.72 6.95
C ILE A 27 -6.68 8.94 8.06
N SER A 28 -7.31 9.65 9.00
CA SER A 28 -7.94 9.09 10.20
C SER A 28 -9.34 8.54 9.95
N ASP A 29 -10.09 9.12 9.01
CA ASP A 29 -11.42 8.62 8.64
C ASP A 29 -11.33 7.38 7.74
N ARG A 30 -12.03 6.31 8.15
CA ARG A 30 -11.99 5.02 7.46
C ARG A 30 -12.56 5.09 6.05
N ASN A 31 -13.64 5.85 5.84
CA ASN A 31 -14.25 5.96 4.51
C ASN A 31 -13.36 6.76 3.56
N THR A 32 -12.69 7.78 4.08
CA THR A 32 -11.74 8.61 3.34
C THR A 32 -10.56 7.79 2.84
N VAL A 33 -9.93 6.95 3.68
CA VAL A 33 -8.82 6.10 3.21
C VAL A 33 -9.30 5.06 2.19
N VAL A 34 -10.47 4.47 2.37
CA VAL A 34 -11.05 3.51 1.40
C VAL A 34 -11.25 4.19 0.04
N ASN A 35 -11.85 5.38 0.02
CA ASN A 35 -12.10 6.11 -1.22
C ASN A 35 -10.82 6.61 -1.87
N ALA A 36 -9.85 7.12 -1.08
CA ALA A 36 -8.56 7.56 -1.60
C ALA A 36 -7.82 6.43 -2.33
N ILE A 37 -7.79 5.23 -1.74
CA ILE A 37 -7.20 4.04 -2.37
C ILE A 37 -7.95 3.67 -3.65
N ARG A 38 -9.29 3.63 -3.62
CA ARG A 38 -10.10 3.29 -4.79
C ARG A 38 -9.85 4.26 -5.95
N TRP A 39 -9.91 5.55 -5.69
CA TRP A 39 -9.67 6.59 -6.70
C TRP A 39 -8.25 6.51 -7.26
N ALA A 40 -7.25 6.26 -6.42
CA ALA A 40 -5.88 6.10 -6.87
C ALA A 40 -5.71 4.89 -7.79
N ILE A 41 -6.31 3.74 -7.46
CA ILE A 41 -6.26 2.54 -8.32
C ILE A 41 -6.94 2.82 -9.68
N SER A 42 -8.12 3.45 -9.67
CA SER A 42 -8.81 3.87 -10.90
C SER A 42 -8.01 4.87 -11.73
N ALA A 43 -7.23 5.74 -11.07
CA ALA A 43 -6.32 6.68 -11.73
C ALA A 43 -5.03 6.02 -12.26
N GLY A 44 -4.78 4.75 -11.94
CA GLY A 44 -3.63 3.97 -12.43
C GLY A 44 -2.54 3.68 -11.39
N TYR A 45 -2.68 4.12 -10.14
CA TYR A 45 -1.69 3.84 -9.10
C TYR A 45 -1.60 2.34 -8.81
N ARG A 46 -0.38 1.87 -8.55
CA ARG A 46 -0.09 0.47 -8.18
C ARG A 46 0.75 0.36 -6.92
N HIS A 47 1.24 1.45 -6.33
CA HIS A 47 2.04 1.43 -5.10
C HIS A 47 1.33 2.20 -3.99
N PHE A 48 1.13 1.54 -2.85
CA PHE A 48 0.49 2.09 -1.66
C PHE A 48 1.39 1.95 -0.44
N ASP A 49 1.63 3.05 0.25
CA ASP A 49 2.47 3.12 1.43
C ASP A 49 1.63 3.41 2.67
N THR A 50 1.70 2.50 3.65
CA THR A 50 1.05 2.60 4.96
C THR A 50 2.04 2.27 6.08
N ALA A 51 1.57 2.25 7.32
CA ALA A 51 2.32 1.80 8.48
C ALA A 51 1.37 1.40 9.61
N THR A 52 1.81 0.49 10.49
CA THR A 52 1.01 0.08 11.66
C THR A 52 0.61 1.26 12.54
N ILE A 53 1.49 2.27 12.68
CA ILE A 53 1.23 3.46 13.50
C ILE A 53 0.16 4.38 12.91
N TYR A 54 -0.15 4.28 11.62
CA TYR A 54 -1.20 5.09 11.00
C TYR A 54 -2.60 4.62 11.40
N GLY A 55 -2.72 3.39 11.92
CA GLY A 55 -3.98 2.85 12.43
C GLY A 55 -5.07 2.62 11.38
N ASN A 56 -4.75 2.73 10.09
CA ASN A 56 -5.71 2.71 8.99
C ASN A 56 -5.51 1.55 7.98
N GLU A 57 -4.64 0.58 8.27
CA GLU A 57 -4.33 -0.57 7.39
C GLU A 57 -5.58 -1.37 6.97
N LYS A 58 -6.56 -1.52 7.87
CA LYS A 58 -7.86 -2.16 7.54
C LYS A 58 -8.63 -1.40 6.45
N GLY A 59 -8.57 -0.06 6.48
CA GLY A 59 -9.18 0.78 5.45
C GLY A 59 -8.42 0.69 4.13
N VAL A 60 -7.08 0.67 4.18
CA VAL A 60 -6.22 0.46 3.01
C VAL A 60 -6.56 -0.88 2.34
N GLY A 61 -6.54 -1.98 3.10
CA GLY A 61 -6.85 -3.31 2.57
C GLY A 61 -8.25 -3.42 1.97
N GLN A 62 -9.25 -2.79 2.61
CA GLN A 62 -10.62 -2.74 2.09
C GLN A 62 -10.69 -1.96 0.77
N GLY A 63 -10.03 -0.81 0.68
CA GLY A 63 -9.97 -0.01 -0.54
C GLY A 63 -9.33 -0.76 -1.70
N ILE A 64 -8.19 -1.43 -1.44
CA ILE A 64 -7.49 -2.24 -2.44
C ILE A 64 -8.41 -3.37 -2.94
N LYS A 65 -9.01 -4.13 -2.02
CA LYS A 65 -9.89 -5.25 -2.37
C LYS A 65 -11.07 -4.80 -3.25
N ASN A 66 -11.73 -3.71 -2.88
CA ASN A 66 -12.87 -3.18 -3.63
C ASN A 66 -12.43 -2.73 -5.03
N ALA A 67 -11.36 -1.95 -5.11
CA ALA A 67 -10.88 -1.41 -6.38
C ALA A 67 -10.35 -2.50 -7.32
N MET A 68 -9.70 -3.54 -6.79
CA MET A 68 -9.27 -4.67 -7.58
C MET A 68 -10.45 -5.39 -8.23
N GLN A 69 -11.56 -5.56 -7.50
CA GLN A 69 -12.79 -6.13 -8.07
C GLN A 69 -13.43 -5.20 -9.10
N GLU A 70 -13.44 -3.90 -8.84
CA GLU A 70 -14.02 -2.88 -9.73
C GLU A 70 -13.21 -2.68 -11.04
N CYS A 71 -11.89 -2.87 -10.99
CA CYS A 71 -10.97 -2.64 -12.10
C CYS A 71 -10.40 -3.93 -12.73
N ASP A 72 -10.90 -5.11 -12.33
CA ASP A 72 -10.43 -6.42 -12.78
C ASP A 72 -8.91 -6.62 -12.64
N LEU A 73 -8.37 -6.24 -11.48
CA LEU A 73 -6.94 -6.33 -11.18
C LEU A 73 -6.62 -7.54 -10.30
N LYS A 74 -5.44 -8.10 -10.51
CA LYS A 74 -4.88 -9.17 -9.68
C LYS A 74 -4.02 -8.62 -8.54
N ARG A 75 -3.84 -9.42 -7.49
CA ARG A 75 -3.12 -8.97 -6.29
C ARG A 75 -1.66 -8.65 -6.62
N GLU A 76 -1.02 -9.42 -7.49
CA GLU A 76 0.36 -9.23 -7.93
C GLU A 76 0.60 -7.91 -8.68
N GLU A 77 -0.45 -7.23 -9.15
CA GLU A 77 -0.33 -5.91 -9.77
C GLU A 77 -0.20 -4.79 -8.75
N ILE A 78 -0.48 -5.05 -7.47
CA ILE A 78 -0.46 -4.07 -6.39
C ILE A 78 0.81 -4.25 -5.54
N PHE A 79 1.57 -3.18 -5.39
CA PHE A 79 2.69 -3.08 -4.45
C PHE A 79 2.20 -2.40 -3.16
N VAL A 80 2.31 -3.07 -2.02
CA VAL A 80 1.92 -2.52 -0.71
C VAL A 80 3.12 -2.52 0.21
N THR A 81 3.42 -1.35 0.77
CA THR A 81 4.46 -1.15 1.77
C THR A 81 3.81 -0.89 3.11
N THR A 82 4.21 -1.62 4.15
CA THR A 82 3.90 -1.30 5.55
C THR A 82 5.19 -1.23 6.37
N LYS A 83 5.08 -0.75 7.61
CA LYS A 83 6.22 -0.44 8.48
C LYS A 83 5.95 -0.94 9.88
N LEU A 84 6.90 -1.72 10.41
CA LEU A 84 6.93 -2.12 11.80
C LEU A 84 7.08 -0.89 12.69
N TRP A 85 6.23 -0.76 13.72
CA TRP A 85 6.37 0.33 14.68
C TRP A 85 7.45 0.04 15.72
N ILE A 86 8.07 1.11 16.26
CA ILE A 86 9.20 1.01 17.20
C ILE A 86 8.87 0.19 18.46
N SER A 87 7.61 0.12 18.88
CA SER A 87 7.22 -0.73 20.02
C SER A 87 7.37 -2.24 19.77
N SER A 88 7.52 -2.63 18.51
CA SER A 88 7.52 -4.02 18.05
C SER A 88 8.86 -4.48 17.48
N PHE A 89 9.94 -3.72 17.66
CA PHE A 89 11.24 -3.98 17.01
C PHE A 89 11.94 -5.29 17.41
N GLN A 90 11.56 -5.90 18.54
CA GLN A 90 12.14 -7.16 19.02
C GLN A 90 11.68 -8.33 18.15
N TYR A 91 12.54 -9.32 17.93
CA TYR A 91 12.30 -10.46 17.01
C TYR A 91 10.87 -11.05 17.09
N ASP A 92 10.47 -11.58 18.24
CA ASP A 92 9.14 -12.20 18.40
C ASP A 92 7.99 -11.19 18.25
N LYS A 93 8.21 -9.93 18.65
CA LYS A 93 7.21 -8.87 18.50
C LYS A 93 7.07 -8.43 17.05
N ALA A 94 8.16 -8.44 16.29
CA ALA A 94 8.17 -8.10 14.88
C ALA A 94 7.37 -9.13 14.08
N LEU A 95 7.60 -10.43 14.33
CA LEU A 95 6.83 -11.52 13.72
C LEU A 95 5.34 -11.40 14.05
N LYS A 96 4.98 -11.19 15.32
CA LYS A 96 3.57 -11.01 15.72
C LYS A 96 2.92 -9.77 15.11
N ALA A 97 3.69 -8.69 14.94
CA ALA A 97 3.19 -7.45 14.33
C ALA A 97 3.00 -7.60 12.82
N PHE A 98 3.80 -8.42 12.15
CA PHE A 98 3.64 -8.73 10.73
C PHE A 98 2.37 -9.52 10.42
N GLU A 99 1.98 -10.46 11.29
CA GLU A 99 0.81 -11.34 11.09
C GLU A 99 -0.56 -10.70 11.43
N ARG A 100 -0.57 -9.47 11.94
CA ARG A 100 -1.77 -8.80 12.44
C ARG A 100 -2.59 -8.13 11.33
#